data_AF-A0A2N1KPB7-F1
#
_entry.id   AF-A0A2N1KPB7-F1
#
_cell.length_a   1.000
_cell.length_b   1.000
_cell.length_c   1.000
_cell.angle_alpha   90.00
_cell.angle_beta   90.00
_cell.angle_gamma   90.00
#
_symmetry.space_group_name_H-M   'P 1'
#
loop_
_entity.id
_entity.type
_entity.pdbx_description
1 polymer ?
#
loop_
_entity_poly.entity_id
_entity_poly.type
_entity_poly.pdbx_seq_one_letter_code
_entity_poly.pdbx_strand_id
1 'polypeptide(L)'
;MSSNSEKKKPIQWLEPLFKLLRVSQWKGQSNPNQKLFNALLVVVLMISYVAWVLHGESLIRETDTNRRKISELNAELTYEKSKLMQESRQSRIIQKVAPLGLRDYRNEQPPIKVVMPTHKADQQAVNP
;
A
#
# COMPACT_ATOMS: atom_id res chain seq x y z
N MET A 1 40.68 3.94 15.94
CA MET A 1 39.40 3.90 15.18
C MET A 1 39.73 4.05 13.71
N SER A 2 39.69 2.96 12.94
CA SER A 2 39.93 2.99 11.48
C SER A 2 38.61 2.72 10.77
N SER A 3 38.07 3.74 10.11
CA SER A 3 36.85 3.66 9.32
C SER A 3 37.17 3.03 7.97
N ASN A 4 36.68 1.82 7.76
CA ASN A 4 36.81 1.10 6.49
C ASN A 4 35.78 1.68 5.50
N SER A 5 36.24 2.40 4.49
CA SER A 5 35.39 2.94 3.42
C SER A 5 34.87 1.80 2.55
N GLU A 6 33.62 1.40 2.75
CA GLU A 6 32.92 0.46 1.86
C GLU A 6 32.81 1.07 0.45
N LYS A 7 33.69 0.61 -0.44
CA LYS A 7 33.59 0.90 -1.88
C LYS A 7 32.36 0.18 -2.43
N LYS A 8 31.26 0.92 -2.60
CA LYS A 8 30.03 0.41 -3.24
C LYS A 8 30.40 -0.10 -4.64
N LYS A 9 30.28 -1.41 -4.84
CA LYS A 9 30.53 -2.06 -6.13
C LYS A 9 29.49 -1.57 -7.15
N PRO A 10 29.88 -1.30 -8.40
CA PRO A 10 28.92 -0.93 -9.44
C PRO A 10 27.88 -2.05 -9.62
N ILE A 11 26.68 -1.62 -9.99
CA ILE A 11 25.49 -2.44 -10.13
C ILE A 11 25.72 -3.48 -11.24
N GLN A 12 25.88 -4.75 -10.86
CA GLN A 12 26.37 -5.83 -11.74
C GLN A 12 25.46 -6.14 -12.94
N TRP A 13 24.16 -5.83 -12.88
CA TRP A 13 23.24 -6.04 -14.00
C TRP A 13 23.39 -4.98 -15.12
N LEU A 14 24.11 -3.88 -14.85
CA LEU A 14 24.39 -2.82 -15.84
C LEU A 14 25.66 -3.09 -16.66
N GLU A 15 26.48 -4.06 -16.27
CA GLU A 15 27.68 -4.48 -17.01
C GLU A 15 27.42 -4.79 -18.51
N PRO A 16 26.38 -5.57 -18.89
CA PRO A 16 26.08 -5.80 -20.30
C PRO A 16 25.70 -4.51 -21.04
N LEU A 17 24.99 -3.58 -20.37
CA LEU A 17 24.61 -2.28 -20.92
C LEU A 17 25.85 -1.40 -21.14
N PHE A 18 26.75 -1.30 -20.16
CA PHE A 18 27.98 -0.53 -20.27
C PHE A 18 28.93 -1.09 -21.34
N LYS A 19 28.94 -2.42 -21.52
CA LYS A 19 29.68 -3.09 -22.59
C LYS A 19 29.10 -2.77 -23.97
N LEU A 20 27.77 -2.76 -24.12
CA LEU A 20 27.07 -2.33 -25.34
C LEU A 20 27.31 -0.85 -25.64
N LEU A 21 27.28 0.00 -24.61
CA LEU A 21 27.57 1.43 -24.71
C LEU A 21 29.05 1.74 -25.02
N ARG A 22 29.92 0.71 -25.09
CA ARG A 22 31.37 0.83 -25.33
C ARG A 22 32.00 2.01 -24.58
N VAL A 23 31.67 2.18 -23.30
CA VAL A 23 32.19 3.29 -22.47
C VAL A 23 33.72 3.31 -22.44
N SER A 24 34.36 2.14 -22.61
CA SER A 24 35.81 1.99 -22.78
C SER A 24 36.38 2.81 -23.95
N GLN A 25 35.66 2.95 -25.06
CA GLN A 25 36.10 3.69 -26.26
C GLN A 25 35.99 5.21 -26.12
N TRP A 26 35.55 5.71 -24.97
CA TRP A 26 35.49 7.14 -24.68
C TRP A 26 36.77 7.65 -24.02
N LYS A 27 37.64 6.76 -23.51
CA LYS A 27 38.98 7.08 -23.00
C LYS A 27 40.05 6.81 -24.07
N GLY A 28 40.42 7.82 -24.85
CA GLY A 28 41.63 7.82 -25.69
C GLY A 28 41.41 7.76 -27.20
N GLN A 29 42.41 8.27 -27.94
CA GLN A 29 42.46 8.59 -29.38
C GLN A 29 41.51 7.76 -30.27
N SER A 30 40.37 8.36 -30.61
CA SER A 30 39.32 7.74 -31.42
C SER A 30 39.44 8.11 -32.91
N ASN A 31 39.34 7.10 -33.77
CA ASN A 31 39.23 7.27 -35.22
C ASN A 31 37.99 8.13 -35.57
N PRO A 32 37.99 8.91 -36.66
CA PRO A 32 36.87 9.78 -37.04
C PRO A 32 35.51 9.07 -37.04
N ASN A 33 35.47 7.82 -37.51
CA ASN A 33 34.26 7.00 -37.55
C ASN A 33 33.71 6.64 -36.16
N GLN A 34 34.59 6.48 -35.15
CA GLN A 34 34.16 6.22 -33.77
C GLN A 34 33.55 7.47 -33.13
N LYS A 35 34.04 8.67 -33.47
CA LYS A 35 33.42 9.93 -33.02
C LYS A 35 31.99 10.08 -33.53
N LEU A 36 31.77 9.75 -34.81
CA LEU A 36 30.43 9.76 -35.41
C LEU A 36 29.49 8.76 -34.74
N PHE A 37 29.97 7.53 -34.49
CA PHE A 37 29.16 6.52 -33.78
C PHE A 37 28.81 6.95 -32.35
N ASN A 38 29.77 7.51 -31.61
CA ASN A 38 29.53 8.01 -30.25
C ASN A 38 28.54 9.18 -30.24
N ALA A 39 28.63 10.10 -31.21
CA ALA A 39 27.68 11.19 -31.36
C ALA A 39 26.25 10.68 -31.63
N LEU A 40 26.10 9.68 -32.51
CA LEU A 40 24.81 9.05 -32.79
C LEU A 40 24.23 8.37 -31.54
N LEU A 41 25.07 7.68 -30.77
CA LEU A 41 24.66 7.04 -29.51
C LEU A 41 24.13 8.07 -28.51
N VAL A 42 24.80 9.22 -28.37
CA VAL A 42 24.35 10.32 -27.50
C VAL A 42 23.00 10.88 -27.96
N VAL A 43 22.81 11.07 -29.26
CA VAL A 43 21.53 11.53 -29.82
C VAL A 43 20.41 10.54 -29.53
N VAL A 44 20.65 9.24 -29.73
CA VAL A 44 19.68 8.18 -29.43
C VAL A 44 19.32 8.15 -27.95
N LEU A 45 20.31 8.32 -27.06
CA LEU A 45 20.07 8.46 -25.62
C LEU A 45 19.23 9.68 -25.29
N MET A 46 19.47 10.81 -25.95
CA MET A 46 18.69 12.03 -25.75
C MET A 46 17.24 11.84 -26.18
N ILE A 47 17.01 11.25 -27.35
CA ILE A 47 15.65 10.94 -27.84
C ILE A 47 14.96 9.96 -26.89
N SER A 48 15.65 8.90 -26.47
CA SER A 48 15.13 7.92 -25.52
C SER A 48 14.76 8.56 -24.18
N TYR A 49 15.59 9.48 -23.68
CA TYR A 49 15.32 10.22 -22.46
C TYR A 49 14.06 11.07 -22.58
N VAL A 50 13.91 11.84 -23.66
CA VAL A 50 12.71 12.66 -23.89
C VAL A 50 11.47 11.77 -24.04
N ALA A 51 11.57 10.66 -24.79
CA ALA A 51 10.47 9.71 -24.93
C ALA A 51 10.05 9.10 -23.59
N TRP A 52 11.01 8.79 -22.73
CA TRP A 52 10.77 8.28 -21.38
C TRP A 52 10.07 9.30 -20.49
N VAL A 53 10.52 10.56 -20.53
CA VAL A 53 9.91 11.66 -19.77
C VAL A 53 8.45 11.87 -20.19
N LEU A 54 8.16 11.88 -21.49
CA LEU A 54 6.80 12.04 -22.01
C LEU A 54 5.86 10.89 -21.60
N HIS A 55 6.35 9.65 -21.55
CA HIS A 55 5.56 8.52 -21.06
C HIS A 55 5.31 8.59 -19.55
N GLY A 56 6.21 9.22 -18.79
CA GLY A 56 6.06 9.40 -17.36
C GLY A 56 4.81 10.21 -17.00
N GLU A 57 4.50 11.26 -17.76
CA GLU A 57 3.32 12.10 -17.49
C GLU A 57 1.99 11.33 -17.65
N SER A 58 1.87 10.50 -18.69
CA SER A 58 0.67 9.68 -18.88
C SER A 58 0.50 8.64 -17.77
N LEU A 59 1.60 8.01 -17.35
CA LEU A 59 1.61 7.03 -16.25
C LEU A 59 1.19 7.65 -14.92
N ILE A 60 1.65 8.88 -14.63
CA ILE A 60 1.25 9.62 -13.43
C ILE A 60 -0.25 9.91 -13.46
N ARG A 61 -0.76 10.39 -14.60
CA ARG A 61 -2.19 10.68 -14.75
C ARG A 61 -3.05 9.43 -14.58
N GLU A 62 -2.65 8.31 -15.17
CA GLU A 62 -3.35 7.04 -15.00
C GLU A 62 -3.33 6.57 -13.55
N THR A 63 -2.18 6.68 -12.88
CA THR A 63 -2.04 6.35 -11.46
C THR A 63 -2.99 7.16 -10.59
N ASP A 64 -3.11 8.46 -10.84
CA ASP A 64 -4.03 9.33 -10.11
C ASP A 64 -5.49 8.96 -10.35
N THR A 65 -5.87 8.66 -11.59
CA THR A 65 -7.24 8.20 -11.90
C THR A 65 -7.55 6.87 -11.23
N ASN A 66 -6.59 5.94 -11.18
CA ASN A 66 -6.76 4.65 -10.51
C ASN A 66 -6.86 4.82 -9.00
N ARG A 67 -6.07 5.71 -8.39
CA ARG A 67 -6.20 6.06 -6.96
C ARG A 67 -7.58 6.60 -6.64
N ARG A 68 -8.13 7.48 -7.48
CA ARG A 68 -9.50 8.01 -7.31
C ARG A 68 -10.55 6.90 -7.37
N LYS A 69 -10.47 6.01 -8.36
CA LYS A 69 -11.38 4.84 -8.47
C LYS A 69 -11.31 3.98 -7.21
N ILE A 70 -10.12 3.66 -6.71
CA ILE A 70 -9.96 2.87 -5.47
C ILE A 70 -10.62 3.60 -4.28
N SER A 71 -10.45 4.91 -4.18
CA SER A 71 -11.08 5.70 -3.11
C SER A 71 -12.61 5.67 -3.19
N GLU A 72 -13.16 5.77 -4.39
CA GLU A 72 -14.60 5.71 -4.64
C GLU A 72 -15.18 4.33 -4.27
N LEU A 73 -14.54 3.25 -4.71
CA LEU A 73 -14.93 1.88 -4.33
C LEU A 73 -14.90 1.68 -2.81
N ASN A 74 -13.89 2.21 -2.12
CA ASN A 74 -13.82 2.11 -0.66
C ASN A 74 -14.94 2.89 0.04
N ALA A 75 -15.34 4.04 -0.51
CA ALA A 75 -16.45 4.82 0.00
C ALA A 75 -17.78 4.07 -0.17
N GLU A 76 -18.01 3.47 -1.34
CA GLU A 76 -19.20 2.65 -1.62
C GLU A 76 -19.27 1.44 -0.69
N LEU A 77 -18.16 0.72 -0.52
CA LEU A 77 -18.08 -0.43 0.38
C LEU A 77 -18.38 -0.03 1.84
N THR A 78 -17.87 1.14 2.27
CA THR A 78 -18.15 1.69 3.60
C THR A 78 -19.62 2.06 3.75
N TYR A 79 -20.22 2.67 2.73
CA TYR A 79 -21.63 3.01 2.72
C TYR A 79 -22.50 1.75 2.81
N GLU A 80 -22.24 0.74 2.00
CA GLU A 80 -22.99 -0.51 2.00
C GLU A 80 -22.86 -1.26 3.34
N LYS A 81 -21.65 -1.32 3.90
CA LYS A 81 -21.43 -1.84 5.26
C LYS A 81 -22.23 -1.06 6.29
N SER A 82 -22.25 0.27 6.22
CA SER A 82 -23.00 1.11 7.15
C SER A 82 -24.52 0.87 7.05
N LYS A 83 -25.03 0.68 5.83
CA LYS A 83 -26.43 0.35 5.57
C LYS A 83 -26.78 -1.01 6.17
N LEU A 84 -25.95 -2.02 5.94
CA LEU A 84 -26.13 -3.35 6.54
C LEU A 84 -26.10 -3.28 8.07
N MET A 85 -25.15 -2.55 8.65
CA MET A 85 -25.09 -2.32 10.10
C MET A 85 -26.32 -1.61 10.63
N GLN A 86 -26.91 -0.69 9.87
CA GLN A 86 -28.13 0.02 10.27
C GLN A 86 -29.36 -0.88 10.18
N GLU A 87 -29.42 -1.76 9.18
CA GLU A 87 -30.48 -2.75 9.00
C GLU A 87 -30.39 -3.88 10.03
N SER A 88 -29.20 -4.28 10.45
CA SER A 88 -28.97 -5.30 11.47
C SER A 88 -29.12 -4.78 12.91
N ARG A 89 -29.34 -3.48 13.11
CA ARG A 89 -29.64 -2.94 14.45
C ARG A 89 -30.92 -3.58 14.96
N GLN A 90 -30.86 -4.13 16.17
CA GLN A 90 -31.98 -4.78 16.85
C GLN A 90 -33.23 -3.89 16.89
N SER A 91 -33.08 -2.57 17.09
CA SER A 91 -34.21 -1.63 17.08
C SER A 91 -34.96 -1.58 15.74
N ARG A 92 -34.24 -1.69 14.61
CA ARG A 92 -34.82 -1.65 13.26
C ARG A 92 -35.41 -3.01 12.87
N ILE A 93 -34.79 -4.09 13.32
CA ILE A 93 -35.34 -5.45 13.17
C ILE A 93 -36.69 -5.54 13.87
N ILE A 94 -36.78 -5.11 15.14
CA ILE A 94 -38.02 -5.12 15.93
C ILE A 94 -39.14 -4.31 15.25
N GLN A 95 -38.83 -3.13 14.71
CA GLN A 95 -39.81 -2.34 13.94
C GLN A 95 -40.30 -3.06 12.68
N LYS A 96 -39.44 -3.82 11.99
CA LYS A 96 -39.82 -4.61 10.81
C LYS A 96 -40.62 -5.86 11.16
N VAL A 97 -40.37 -6.50 12.30
CA VAL A 97 -41.08 -7.72 12.73
C VAL A 97 -42.34 -7.46 13.58
N ALA A 98 -42.52 -6.25 14.11
CA ALA A 98 -43.74 -5.82 14.80
C ALA A 98 -45.05 -6.04 14.01
N PRO A 99 -45.16 -5.68 12.71
CA PRO A 99 -46.37 -5.96 11.92
C PRO A 99 -46.60 -7.45 11.64
N LEU A 100 -45.59 -8.30 11.85
CA LEU A 100 -45.68 -9.76 11.72
C LEU A 100 -46.07 -10.44 13.05
N GLY A 101 -46.29 -9.68 14.13
CA GLY A 101 -46.69 -10.20 15.45
C GLY A 101 -45.56 -10.88 16.23
N LEU A 102 -44.32 -10.82 15.74
CA LEU A 102 -43.15 -11.44 16.35
C LEU A 102 -42.53 -10.46 17.37
N ARG A 103 -42.49 -10.86 18.65
CA ARG A 103 -41.88 -10.08 19.75
C ARG A 103 -40.54 -10.69 20.13
N ASP A 104 -39.49 -9.87 20.14
CA ASP A 104 -38.15 -10.29 20.53
C ASP A 104 -38.00 -10.19 22.06
N TYR A 105 -38.15 -11.32 22.75
CA TYR A 105 -38.08 -11.41 24.23
C TYR A 105 -36.75 -10.91 24.82
N ARG A 106 -35.68 -10.88 24.02
CA ARG A 106 -34.34 -10.43 24.46
C ARG A 106 -34.27 -8.94 24.76
N ASN A 107 -35.17 -8.14 24.21
CA ASN A 107 -35.15 -6.67 24.34
C ASN A 107 -36.05 -6.13 25.48
N GLU A 108 -37.00 -6.94 25.96
CA GLU A 108 -37.87 -6.56 27.08
C GLU A 108 -37.14 -6.65 28.44
N GLN A 109 -36.03 -7.38 28.50
CA GLN A 109 -35.22 -7.54 29.71
C GLN A 109 -33.91 -6.74 29.59
N PRO A 110 -33.65 -5.77 30.50
CA PRO A 110 -32.39 -5.04 30.50
C PRO A 110 -31.22 -6.00 30.77
N PRO A 111 -30.04 -5.76 30.17
CA PRO A 111 -28.88 -6.62 30.36
C PRO A 111 -28.47 -6.65 31.85
N ILE A 112 -28.58 -7.84 32.44
CA ILE A 112 -28.15 -8.10 33.81
C ILE A 112 -26.62 -8.17 33.87
N LYS A 113 -26.02 -7.40 34.79
CA LYS A 113 -24.58 -7.40 35.05
C LYS A 113 -24.18 -8.76 35.62
N VAL A 114 -23.54 -9.60 34.81
CA VAL A 114 -22.96 -10.86 35.28
C VAL A 114 -21.70 -10.55 36.07
N VAL A 115 -21.82 -10.53 37.40
CA VAL A 115 -20.65 -10.46 38.30
C VAL A 115 -20.07 -11.86 38.43
N MET A 116 -18.90 -12.08 37.83
CA MET A 116 -18.13 -13.29 38.07
C MET A 116 -17.60 -13.25 39.52
N PRO A 117 -17.88 -14.26 40.36
CA PRO A 117 -17.26 -14.34 41.68
C PRO A 117 -15.78 -14.64 41.48
N THR A 118 -14.93 -13.62 41.62
CA THR A 118 -13.49 -13.83 41.80
C THR A 118 -13.32 -14.61 43.10
N HIS A 119 -12.85 -15.85 42.99
CA HIS A 119 -12.56 -16.73 44.12
C HIS A 119 -11.61 -15.99 45.09
N LYS A 120 -12.13 -15.58 46.26
CA LYS A 120 -11.31 -15.11 47.38
C LYS A 120 -10.51 -16.29 47.91
N ALA A 121 -9.32 -16.52 47.36
CA ALA A 121 -8.26 -17.21 48.04
C ALA A 121 -7.55 -16.16 48.89
N ASP A 122 -8.05 -15.93 50.11
CA ASP A 122 -7.34 -15.29 51.24
C ASP A 122 -8.14 -15.56 52.51
N GLN A 123 -8.34 -16.85 52.79
CA GLN A 123 -8.48 -17.32 54.17
C GLN A 123 -7.09 -17.72 54.63
N GLN A 124 -6.29 -16.78 55.12
CA GLN A 124 -5.10 -17.12 55.91
C GLN A 124 -4.60 -15.89 56.68
N ALA A 125 -4.08 -16.18 57.88
CA ALA A 125 -3.53 -15.28 58.90
C ALA A 125 -4.58 -14.74 59.90
N VAL A 126 -5.04 -15.53 60.87
CA VAL A 126 -4.33 -15.92 62.12
C VAL A 126 -4.14 -14.73 63.06
N ASN A 127 -5.05 -14.62 64.04
CA ASN A 127 -4.90 -14.41 65.50
C ASN A 127 -3.83 -13.46 66.09
N PRO A 128 -3.97 -13.03 67.36
CA PRO A 128 -5.05 -13.29 68.33
C PRO A 128 -5.94 -12.09 68.67
#